data_AF-A0A8B7C4X9-F1
#
_entry.id   AF-A0A8B7C4X9-F1
#
_cell.length_a   1.000
_cell.length_b   1.000
_cell.length_c   1.000
_cell.angle_alpha   90.00
_cell.angle_beta   90.00
_cell.angle_gamma   90.00
#
_symmetry.space_group_name_H-M   'P 1'
#
loop_
_entity.id
_entity.type
_entity.pdbx_description
1 polymer ?
#
loop_
_entity_poly.entity_id
_entity_poly.type
_entity_poly.pdbx_seq_one_letter_code
_entity_poly.pdbx_strand_id
1 'polypeptide(L)'
;MMCSLRTRSFDWVKKFLINYGLVRVRDNYIILQDSLSVFCDALCANMRYEVASTNAVNVSTSPESGLCQSRPIEVDRSHPVRTLKTGIAAQRERTGSMQLRDLVDYFHLPIADAAKELGICTTALKKICRKHGMPRWPQRKIKSIDKRISTLQRGLHAEAGEGAARTQVEIERLKVEKARICAGLPP
;
A
#
# COMPACT_ATOMS: atom_id res chain seq x y z
N MET A 1 -2.07 -18.81 41.80
CA MET A 1 -0.75 -19.27 41.31
C MET A 1 -0.66 -18.90 39.83
N MET A 2 -0.08 -17.74 39.50
CA MET A 2 0.02 -17.28 38.11
C MET A 2 1.16 -18.01 37.41
N CYS A 3 0.84 -18.96 36.53
CA CYS A 3 1.83 -19.64 35.71
C CYS A 3 2.39 -18.65 34.69
N SER A 4 3.69 -18.32 34.78
CA SER A 4 4.36 -17.53 33.75
C SER A 4 4.48 -18.35 32.47
N LEU A 5 3.65 -18.04 31.48
CA LEU A 5 3.60 -18.74 30.18
C LEU A 5 4.83 -18.43 29.31
N ARG A 6 5.64 -17.41 29.67
CA ARG A 6 6.78 -16.93 28.88
C ARG A 6 7.93 -17.93 28.75
N THR A 7 8.05 -18.88 29.68
CA THR A 7 9.14 -19.87 29.72
C THR A 7 8.70 -21.28 29.31
N ARG A 8 7.46 -21.46 28.82
CA ARG A 8 6.89 -22.78 28.50
C ARG A 8 6.87 -23.01 27.00
N SER A 9 7.02 -24.28 26.60
CA SER A 9 6.90 -24.65 25.19
C SER A 9 5.48 -24.41 24.68
N PHE A 10 5.37 -24.09 23.40
CA PHE A 10 4.10 -23.80 22.76
C PHE A 10 3.09 -24.95 22.91
N ASP A 11 3.54 -26.20 22.73
CA ASP A 11 2.70 -27.39 22.90
C ASP A 11 2.17 -27.54 24.33
N TRP A 12 2.98 -27.19 25.32
CA TRP A 12 2.55 -27.22 26.72
C TRP A 12 1.48 -26.16 26.97
N VAL A 13 1.68 -24.93 26.48
CA VAL A 13 0.71 -23.83 26.61
C VAL A 13 -0.60 -24.18 25.91
N LYS A 14 -0.54 -24.77 24.71
CA LYS A 14 -1.71 -25.24 23.97
C LYS A 14 -2.49 -26.30 24.76
N LYS A 15 -1.80 -27.35 25.25
CA LYS A 15 -2.43 -28.39 26.08
C LYS A 15 -3.02 -27.83 27.37
N PHE A 16 -2.33 -26.89 28.01
CA PHE A 16 -2.81 -26.20 29.20
C PHE A 16 -4.11 -25.43 28.94
N LEU A 17 -4.17 -24.62 27.88
CA LEU A 17 -5.36 -23.84 27.53
C LEU A 17 -6.55 -24.74 27.15
N ILE A 18 -6.31 -25.82 26.42
CA ILE A 18 -7.34 -26.82 26.08
C ILE A 18 -7.91 -27.45 27.36
N ASN A 19 -7.04 -27.95 28.24
CA ASN A 19 -7.48 -28.57 29.49
C ASN A 19 -8.21 -27.59 30.41
N TYR A 20 -7.73 -26.34 30.49
CA TYR A 20 -8.40 -25.28 31.25
C TYR A 20 -9.81 -25.00 30.70
N GLY A 21 -9.97 -24.93 29.38
CA GLY A 21 -11.27 -24.78 28.72
C GLY A 21 -12.22 -25.93 29.06
N LEU A 22 -11.75 -27.18 28.98
CA LEU A 22 -12.56 -28.37 29.30
C LEU A 22 -13.04 -28.38 30.75
N VAL A 23 -12.20 -27.96 31.70
CA VAL A 23 -12.58 -27.83 33.11
C VAL A 23 -13.69 -26.78 33.28
N ARG A 24 -13.60 -25.65 32.56
CA ARG A 24 -14.60 -24.58 32.66
C ARG A 24 -15.93 -24.90 32.00
N VAL A 25 -15.93 -25.71 30.94
CA VAL A 25 -17.17 -26.23 30.34
C VAL A 25 -17.92 -27.12 31.34
N ARG A 26 -17.20 -27.92 32.16
CA ARG A 26 -17.81 -28.69 33.27
C ARG A 26 -18.41 -27.82 34.36
N ASP A 27 -17.90 -26.60 34.54
CA ASP A 27 -18.43 -25.60 35.48
C ASP A 27 -19.49 -24.69 34.83
N ASN A 28 -20.13 -25.14 33.74
CA ASN A 28 -21.19 -24.43 33.00
C ASN A 28 -20.79 -23.12 32.31
N TYR A 29 -19.50 -22.89 32.05
CA TYR A 29 -19.06 -21.74 31.25
C TYR A 29 -19.12 -22.04 29.75
N ILE A 30 -19.57 -21.07 28.97
CA ILE A 30 -19.61 -21.14 27.49
C ILE A 30 -18.30 -20.57 26.94
N ILE A 31 -17.56 -21.39 26.19
CA ILE A 31 -16.38 -20.92 25.44
C ILE A 31 -16.87 -20.25 24.16
N LEU A 32 -16.77 -18.92 24.08
CA LEU A 32 -17.03 -18.21 22.84
C LEU A 32 -15.87 -18.47 21.86
N GLN A 33 -16.20 -18.90 20.65
CA GLN A 33 -15.22 -18.95 19.58
C GLN A 33 -14.89 -17.52 19.15
N ASP A 34 -13.62 -17.16 19.17
CA ASP A 34 -13.17 -15.87 18.65
C ASP A 34 -13.45 -15.81 17.14
N SER A 35 -14.27 -14.84 16.72
CA SER A 35 -14.60 -14.58 15.32
C SER A 35 -13.37 -14.19 14.49
N LEU A 36 -12.25 -13.87 15.15
CA LEU A 36 -10.95 -13.60 14.55
C LEU A 36 -9.98 -14.78 14.62
N SER A 37 -10.38 -15.94 15.17
CA SER A 37 -9.49 -17.12 15.31
C SER A 37 -8.83 -17.53 13.99
N VAL A 38 -9.59 -17.57 12.89
CA VAL A 38 -9.08 -17.87 11.53
C VAL A 38 -8.04 -16.84 11.07
N PHE A 39 -8.20 -15.57 11.45
CA PHE A 39 -7.24 -14.51 11.15
C PHE A 39 -5.95 -14.67 11.98
N CYS A 40 -6.08 -14.99 13.27
CA CYS A 40 -4.95 -15.25 14.16
C CYS A 40 -4.15 -16.49 13.72
N ASP A 41 -4.82 -17.56 13.30
CA ASP A 41 -4.17 -18.76 12.75
C ASP A 41 -3.38 -18.43 11.48
N ALA A 42 -3.94 -17.60 10.59
CA ALA A 42 -3.25 -17.13 9.38
C ALA A 42 -2.02 -16.26 9.68
N LEU A 43 -2.05 -15.45 10.75
CA LEU A 43 -0.88 -14.70 11.21
C LEU A 43 0.21 -15.61 11.79
N CYS A 44 -0.19 -16.73 12.40
CA CYS A 44 0.71 -17.72 12.99
C CYS A 44 1.30 -18.70 11.97
N ALA A 45 0.79 -18.76 10.73
CA ALA A 45 1.20 -19.73 9.70
C ALA A 45 2.66 -19.63 9.23
N ASN A 46 3.41 -18.58 9.61
CA ASN A 46 4.84 -18.47 9.33
C ASN A 46 5.73 -19.22 10.36
N MET A 47 5.13 -19.76 11.41
CA MET A 47 5.72 -20.81 12.25
C MET A 47 5.31 -22.15 11.64
N ARG A 48 6.25 -22.91 11.07
CA ARG A 48 5.99 -24.22 10.48
C ARG A 48 5.30 -25.13 11.50
N TYR A 49 4.03 -25.44 11.27
CA TYR A 49 3.29 -26.47 11.96
C TYR A 49 3.25 -27.69 11.03
N GLU A 50 3.80 -28.82 11.46
CA GLU A 50 3.39 -30.09 10.86
C GLU A 50 2.02 -30.45 11.44
N VAL A 51 0.99 -30.45 10.60
CA VAL A 51 -0.28 -31.10 10.92
C VAL A 51 -0.01 -32.60 10.83
N ALA A 52 0.04 -33.27 11.98
CA ALA A 52 -0.10 -34.71 12.02
C ALA A 52 -1.48 -35.08 11.46
N SER A 53 -1.43 -35.80 10.34
CA SER A 53 -2.57 -36.35 9.62
C SER A 53 -3.38 -37.31 10.51
N THR A 54 -4.69 -37.07 10.63
CA THR A 54 -5.66 -38.13 10.92
C THR A 54 -6.80 -38.04 9.92
N ASN A 55 -7.02 -39.14 9.24
CA ASN A 55 -7.81 -39.31 8.02
C ASN A 55 -9.32 -39.06 8.16
N ALA A 56 -9.89 -38.59 7.04
CA ALA A 56 -11.20 -38.88 6.43
C ALA A 56 -12.50 -38.62 7.23
N VAL A 57 -13.27 -37.63 6.80
CA VAL A 57 -14.56 -37.89 6.12
C VAL A 57 -14.83 -36.78 5.09
N ASN A 58 -14.96 -37.22 3.85
CA ASN A 58 -15.55 -36.55 2.71
C ASN A 58 -17.07 -36.49 2.89
N VAL A 59 -17.62 -35.29 3.10
CA VAL A 59 -19.04 -35.01 2.93
C VAL A 59 -19.19 -33.78 2.05
N SER A 60 -19.59 -34.03 0.82
CA SER A 60 -20.18 -33.04 -0.06
C SER A 60 -21.62 -32.79 0.42
N THR A 61 -21.90 -31.57 0.88
CA THR A 61 -23.28 -31.06 0.97
C THR A 61 -23.30 -29.59 0.53
N SER A 62 -23.78 -29.38 -0.69
CA SER A 62 -24.55 -28.19 -1.11
C SER A 62 -26.01 -28.41 -0.64
N PRO A 63 -26.95 -27.44 -0.53
CA PRO A 63 -26.99 -26.11 -1.17
C PRO A 63 -27.61 -24.94 -0.35
N GLU A 64 -27.49 -23.73 -0.94
CA GLU A 64 -28.48 -22.64 -1.04
C GLU A 64 -28.96 -21.73 0.14
N SER A 65 -28.96 -20.42 -0.21
CA SER A 65 -29.96 -19.37 0.10
C SER A 65 -29.84 -18.50 1.37
N GLY A 66 -29.55 -17.22 1.13
CA GLY A 66 -29.60 -16.12 2.11
C GLY A 66 -29.20 -14.77 1.50
N LEU A 67 -30.10 -14.20 0.72
CA LEU A 67 -29.98 -12.98 -0.09
C LEU A 67 -29.94 -11.68 0.75
N CYS A 68 -29.14 -10.69 0.35
CA CYS A 68 -29.48 -9.26 0.51
C CYS A 68 -28.98 -8.50 -0.74
N GLN A 69 -29.93 -8.18 -1.63
CA GLN A 69 -29.73 -7.39 -2.83
C GLN A 69 -29.84 -5.89 -2.51
N SER A 70 -28.82 -5.14 -2.90
CA SER A 70 -28.95 -3.73 -3.24
C SER A 70 -28.34 -3.53 -4.63
N ARG A 71 -29.20 -3.25 -5.62
CA ARG A 71 -28.85 -3.05 -7.04
C ARG A 71 -27.93 -1.83 -7.23
N PRO A 72 -26.94 -1.89 -8.13
CA PRO A 72 -26.45 -0.72 -8.84
C PRO A 72 -27.07 -0.66 -10.25
N ILE A 73 -27.56 0.53 -10.60
CA ILE A 73 -27.97 0.92 -11.95
C ILE A 73 -26.76 0.79 -12.88
N GLU A 74 -26.95 0.11 -14.01
CA GLU A 74 -25.96 -0.02 -15.08
C GLU A 74 -25.75 1.33 -15.78
N VAL A 75 -24.49 1.76 -15.87
CA VAL A 75 -24.01 2.58 -16.98
C VAL A 75 -22.72 1.96 -17.48
N ASP A 76 -22.83 1.44 -18.70
CA ASP A 76 -21.81 1.01 -19.64
C ASP A 76 -20.62 2.00 -19.76
N ARG A 77 -19.38 1.48 -19.60
CA ARG A 77 -18.26 1.63 -20.57
C ARG A 77 -16.94 1.00 -20.08
N SER A 78 -16.53 -0.02 -20.83
CA SER A 78 -15.16 -0.42 -21.19
C SER A 78 -14.06 -0.57 -20.10
N HIS A 79 -13.88 -1.84 -19.71
CA HIS A 79 -12.65 -2.54 -19.29
C HIS A 79 -12.16 -2.36 -17.84
N PRO A 80 -12.43 -3.33 -16.94
CA PRO A 80 -11.65 -3.48 -15.73
C PRO A 80 -10.46 -4.40 -16.03
N VAL A 81 -9.25 -3.82 -16.08
CA VAL A 81 -8.01 -4.60 -15.92
C VAL A 81 -8.12 -5.33 -14.59
N ARG A 82 -8.26 -6.66 -14.66
CA ARG A 82 -8.33 -7.56 -13.51
C ARG A 82 -6.96 -7.53 -12.82
N THR A 83 -6.77 -6.63 -11.85
CA THR A 83 -5.66 -6.74 -10.92
C THR A 83 -5.87 -8.01 -10.11
N LEU A 84 -5.06 -9.05 -10.38
CA LEU A 84 -4.90 -10.16 -9.45
C LEU A 84 -4.61 -9.53 -8.08
N LYS A 85 -5.44 -9.84 -7.08
CA LYS A 85 -5.24 -9.37 -5.70
C LYS A 85 -3.99 -10.05 -5.14
N THR A 86 -2.82 -9.54 -5.48
CA THR A 86 -1.56 -9.88 -4.83
C THR A 86 -1.73 -9.65 -3.33
N GLY A 87 -1.35 -10.64 -2.51
CA GLY A 87 -1.49 -10.54 -1.06
C GLY A 87 -0.75 -9.34 -0.49
N ILE A 88 -1.25 -8.78 0.63
CA ILE A 88 -0.69 -7.59 1.29
C ILE A 88 0.82 -7.75 1.57
N ALA A 89 1.27 -8.98 1.88
CA ALA A 89 2.69 -9.29 2.08
C ALA A 89 3.53 -9.04 0.81
N ALA A 90 3.11 -9.61 -0.33
CA ALA A 90 3.80 -9.43 -1.60
C ALA A 90 3.76 -7.96 -2.09
N GLN A 91 2.68 -7.22 -1.82
CA GLN A 91 2.64 -5.78 -2.10
C GLN A 91 3.65 -4.99 -1.26
N ARG A 92 3.83 -5.35 0.02
CA ARG A 92 4.82 -4.72 0.91
C ARG A 92 6.24 -5.04 0.48
N GLU A 93 6.52 -6.27 0.09
CA GLU A 93 7.82 -6.68 -0.43
C GLU A 93 8.17 -5.88 -1.70
N ARG A 94 7.27 -5.88 -2.70
CA ARG A 94 7.43 -5.09 -3.93
C ARG A 94 7.67 -3.61 -3.65
N THR A 95 6.86 -2.98 -2.81
CA THR A 95 7.00 -1.54 -2.51
C THR A 95 8.19 -1.21 -1.61
N GLY A 96 8.70 -2.18 -0.84
CA GLY A 96 9.87 -2.02 0.00
C GLY A 96 11.18 -1.91 -0.78
N SER A 97 11.27 -2.59 -1.93
CA SER A 97 12.44 -2.57 -2.82
C SER A 97 12.46 -1.42 -3.82
N MET A 98 11.31 -0.79 -4.10
CA MET A 98 11.20 0.34 -5.04
C MET A 98 12.09 1.51 -4.64
N GLN A 99 12.71 2.13 -5.65
CA GLN A 99 13.62 3.26 -5.54
C GLN A 99 13.04 4.47 -6.25
N LEU A 100 13.52 5.67 -5.94
CA LEU A 100 12.97 6.91 -6.51
C LEU A 100 13.04 6.95 -8.05
N ARG A 101 14.07 6.33 -8.66
CA ARG A 101 14.19 6.14 -10.12
C ARG A 101 12.99 5.45 -10.76
N ASP A 102 12.32 4.55 -10.03
CA ASP A 102 11.17 3.80 -10.53
C ASP A 102 9.90 4.69 -10.57
N LEU A 103 9.96 5.88 -9.96
CA LEU A 103 8.87 6.86 -9.91
C LEU A 103 9.11 8.08 -10.79
N VAL A 104 10.35 8.30 -11.24
CA VAL A 104 10.78 9.50 -11.99
C VAL A 104 9.90 9.75 -13.21
N ASP A 105 9.61 8.69 -13.96
CA ASP A 105 8.77 8.75 -15.17
C ASP A 105 7.35 9.22 -14.87
N TYR A 106 6.88 9.12 -13.63
CA TYR A 106 5.50 9.44 -13.23
C TYR A 106 5.37 10.79 -12.53
N PHE A 107 6.45 11.53 -12.23
CA PHE A 107 6.39 12.80 -11.49
C PHE A 107 5.60 13.90 -12.18
N HIS A 108 5.39 13.79 -13.49
CA HIS A 108 4.55 14.71 -14.25
C HIS A 108 3.05 14.51 -13.97
N LEU A 109 2.65 13.34 -13.47
CA LEU A 109 1.27 12.96 -13.19
C LEU A 109 0.83 13.32 -11.76
N PRO A 110 -0.48 13.53 -11.52
CA PRO A 110 -1.05 13.50 -10.18
C PRO A 110 -0.72 12.20 -9.46
N ILE A 111 -0.55 12.26 -8.13
CA ILE A 111 -0.20 11.07 -7.33
C ILE A 111 -1.21 9.93 -7.45
N ALA A 112 -2.49 10.24 -7.68
CA ALA A 112 -3.52 9.23 -7.88
C ALA A 112 -3.32 8.46 -9.19
N ASP A 113 -2.99 9.16 -10.26
CA ASP A 113 -2.79 8.58 -11.58
C ASP A 113 -1.48 7.79 -11.61
N ALA A 114 -0.39 8.35 -11.05
CA ALA A 114 0.88 7.63 -10.89
C ALA A 114 0.72 6.32 -10.09
N ALA A 115 -0.10 6.35 -9.03
CA ALA A 115 -0.40 5.17 -8.23
C ALA A 115 -1.17 4.10 -9.02
N LYS A 116 -2.10 4.52 -9.88
CA LYS A 116 -2.87 3.63 -10.77
C LYS A 116 -1.96 2.95 -11.79
N GLU A 117 -1.10 3.72 -12.47
CA GLU A 117 -0.16 3.19 -13.46
C GLU A 117 0.85 2.20 -12.84
N LEU A 118 1.34 2.50 -11.63
CA LEU A 118 2.29 1.64 -10.93
C LEU A 118 1.64 0.43 -10.22
N GLY A 119 0.31 0.38 -10.14
CA GLY A 119 -0.45 -0.65 -9.44
C GLY A 119 -0.22 -0.67 -7.93
N ILE A 120 0.06 0.48 -7.30
CA ILE A 120 0.33 0.60 -5.87
C ILE A 120 -0.55 1.65 -5.21
N CYS A 121 -0.70 1.59 -3.89
CA CYS A 121 -1.49 2.59 -3.18
C CYS A 121 -0.71 3.92 -3.04
N THR A 122 -1.45 5.04 -3.04
CA THR A 122 -0.86 6.39 -2.88
C THR A 122 -0.08 6.55 -1.57
N THR A 123 -0.46 5.81 -0.52
CA THR A 123 0.25 5.79 0.76
C THR A 123 1.61 5.11 0.66
N ALA A 124 1.74 4.02 -0.11
CA ALA A 124 3.03 3.41 -0.41
C ALA A 124 3.91 4.36 -1.24
N LEU A 125 3.34 5.01 -2.27
CA LEU A 125 4.06 6.00 -3.08
C LEU A 125 4.64 7.13 -2.22
N LYS A 126 3.84 7.68 -1.29
CA LYS A 126 4.29 8.70 -0.32
C LYS A 126 5.39 8.17 0.59
N LYS A 127 5.30 6.93 1.07
CA LYS A 127 6.33 6.33 1.92
C LYS A 127 7.67 6.21 1.19
N ILE A 128 7.64 5.74 -0.06
CA ILE A 128 8.84 5.63 -0.91
C ILE A 128 9.46 7.01 -1.13
N CYS A 129 8.66 8.01 -1.53
CA CYS A 129 9.15 9.38 -1.72
C CYS A 129 9.82 9.94 -0.45
N ARG A 130 9.16 9.81 0.72
CA ARG A 130 9.71 10.28 2.00
C ARG A 130 11.01 9.58 2.39
N LYS A 131 11.12 8.27 2.15
CA LYS A 131 12.34 7.48 2.40
C LYS A 131 13.53 8.02 1.61
N HIS A 132 13.29 8.54 0.41
CA HIS A 132 14.31 9.09 -0.48
C HIS A 132 14.45 10.63 -0.41
N GLY A 133 14.02 11.25 0.69
CA GLY A 133 14.20 12.70 0.90
C GLY A 133 13.22 13.59 0.14
N MET A 134 12.16 13.02 -0.46
CA MET A 134 11.12 13.76 -1.18
C MET A 134 9.85 13.86 -0.31
N PRO A 135 9.68 14.90 0.53
CA PRO A 135 8.60 14.94 1.52
C PRO A 135 7.20 15.07 0.92
N ARG A 136 7.11 15.62 -0.30
CA ARG A 136 5.87 15.85 -1.05
C ARG A 136 6.03 15.37 -2.48
N TRP A 137 4.93 14.92 -3.08
CA TRP A 137 4.93 14.51 -4.48
C TRP A 137 5.34 15.68 -5.42
N PRO A 138 6.34 15.50 -6.29
CA PRO A 138 6.96 16.59 -7.09
C PRO A 138 6.04 17.37 -8.03
N GLN A 139 4.97 16.74 -8.52
CA GLN A 139 4.07 17.28 -9.55
C GLN A 139 3.64 18.75 -9.31
N ARG A 140 3.36 19.13 -8.05
CA ARG A 140 2.95 20.51 -7.73
C ARG A 140 4.07 21.52 -7.94
N LYS A 141 5.30 21.17 -7.54
CA LYS A 141 6.48 22.02 -7.69
C LYS A 141 6.85 22.17 -9.16
N ILE A 142 6.82 21.06 -9.91
CA ILE A 142 7.04 21.05 -11.37
C ILE A 142 6.06 21.99 -12.07
N LYS A 143 4.75 21.88 -11.79
CA LYS A 143 3.75 22.79 -12.39
C LYS A 143 3.97 24.26 -12.01
N SER A 144 4.44 24.54 -10.79
CA SER A 144 4.76 25.91 -10.36
C SER A 144 5.95 26.48 -11.13
N ILE A 145 6.99 25.68 -11.30
CA ILE A 145 8.18 26.06 -12.09
C ILE A 145 7.79 26.29 -13.56
N ASP A 146 7.00 25.40 -14.16
CA ASP A 146 6.54 25.55 -15.54
C ASP A 146 5.76 26.85 -15.73
N LYS A 147 4.83 27.17 -14.83
CA LYS A 147 4.11 28.45 -14.87
C LYS A 147 5.06 29.65 -14.80
N ARG A 148 6.06 29.60 -13.91
CA ARG A 148 7.05 30.68 -13.77
C ARG A 148 7.88 30.84 -15.05
N ILE A 149 8.34 29.73 -15.64
CA ILE A 149 9.04 29.72 -16.92
C ILE A 149 8.16 30.35 -18.01
N SER A 150 6.90 29.94 -18.14
CA SER A 150 5.99 30.48 -19.16
C SER A 150 5.72 31.97 -18.99
N THR A 151 5.62 32.47 -17.75
CA THR A 151 5.49 33.92 -17.49
C THR A 151 6.74 34.68 -17.92
N LEU A 152 7.93 34.19 -17.55
CA LEU A 152 9.20 34.83 -17.92
C LEU A 152 9.43 34.81 -19.44
N GLN A 153 9.12 33.70 -20.12
CA GLN A 153 9.21 33.59 -21.57
C GLN A 153 8.31 34.60 -22.28
N ARG A 154 7.08 34.82 -21.79
CA ARG A 154 6.17 35.82 -22.36
C ARG A 154 6.72 37.25 -22.22
N GLY A 155 7.35 37.56 -21.09
CA GLY A 155 8.02 38.85 -20.87
C GLY A 155 9.21 39.08 -21.79
N LEU A 156 9.99 38.03 -22.08
CA LEU A 156 11.11 38.10 -23.03
C LEU A 156 10.67 38.48 -24.45
N HIS A 157 9.54 37.95 -24.90
CA HIS A 157 9.01 38.28 -26.23
C HIS A 157 8.47 39.72 -26.32
N ALA A 158 8.16 40.36 -25.18
CA ALA A 158 7.61 41.71 -25.12
C ALA A 158 8.68 42.81 -24.95
N GLU A 159 9.79 42.52 -24.28
CA GLU A 159 10.82 43.50 -23.89
C GLU A 159 12.20 43.14 -24.46
N ALA A 160 12.61 43.76 -25.57
CA ALA A 160 13.92 43.58 -26.17
C ALA A 160 14.95 44.56 -25.56
N GLY A 161 15.72 44.10 -24.56
CA GLY A 161 16.76 44.90 -23.90
C GLY A 161 17.61 44.12 -22.87
N GLU A 162 18.46 44.78 -22.07
CA GLU A 162 19.33 44.15 -21.06
C GLU A 162 18.57 43.28 -20.02
N GLY A 163 17.29 43.56 -19.79
CA GLY A 163 16.40 42.74 -18.97
C GLY A 163 16.18 41.32 -19.52
N ALA A 164 16.39 41.12 -20.83
CA ALA A 164 16.24 39.82 -21.48
C ALA A 164 17.33 38.84 -21.04
N ALA A 165 18.58 39.29 -20.91
CA ALA A 165 19.68 38.44 -20.46
C ALA A 165 19.46 37.91 -19.03
N ARG A 166 19.02 38.79 -18.11
CA ARG A 166 18.70 38.41 -16.72
C ARG A 166 17.55 37.41 -16.65
N THR A 167 16.49 37.67 -17.41
CA THR A 167 15.32 36.80 -17.49
C THR A 167 15.68 35.43 -18.07
N GLN A 168 16.56 35.38 -19.07
CA GLN A 168 17.03 34.13 -19.68
C GLN A 168 17.83 33.29 -18.67
N VAL A 169 18.71 33.90 -17.89
CA VAL A 169 19.47 33.20 -16.83
C VAL A 169 18.53 32.57 -15.79
N GLU A 170 17.48 33.30 -15.37
CA GLU A 170 16.50 32.77 -14.42
C GLU A 170 15.66 31.63 -15.03
N ILE A 171 15.30 31.71 -16.31
CA ILE A 171 14.62 30.60 -17.01
C ILE A 171 15.49 29.34 -17.00
N GLU A 172 16.77 29.46 -17.35
CA GLU A 172 17.69 28.32 -17.36
C GLU A 172 17.88 27.73 -15.96
N ARG A 173 18.01 28.57 -14.93
CA ARG A 173 18.04 28.11 -13.54
C ARG A 173 16.78 27.31 -13.17
N LEU A 174 15.60 27.81 -13.54
CA LEU A 174 14.33 27.12 -13.29
C LEU A 174 14.21 25.80 -14.04
N LYS A 175 14.71 25.72 -15.28
CA LYS A 175 14.78 24.47 -16.05
C LYS A 175 15.70 23.45 -15.38
N VAL A 176 16.86 23.87 -14.91
CA VAL A 176 17.80 23.00 -14.17
C VAL A 176 17.16 22.47 -12.89
N GLU A 177 16.50 23.34 -12.13
CA GLU A 177 15.77 22.94 -10.91
C GLU A 177 14.65 21.93 -11.23
N LYS A 178 13.87 22.17 -12.28
CA LYS A 178 12.84 21.21 -12.75
C LYS A 178 13.48 19.88 -13.14
N ALA A 179 14.57 19.90 -13.91
CA ALA A 179 15.26 18.69 -14.36
C ALA A 179 15.79 17.88 -13.18
N ARG A 180 16.37 18.55 -12.17
CA ARG A 180 16.82 17.93 -10.92
C ARG A 180 15.68 17.20 -10.21
N ILE A 181 14.54 17.87 -10.04
CA ILE A 181 13.35 17.27 -9.42
C ILE A 181 12.82 16.09 -10.25
N CYS A 182 12.75 16.25 -11.57
CA CYS A 182 12.33 15.17 -12.48
C CYS A 182 13.27 13.97 -12.39
N ALA A 183 14.59 14.18 -12.23
CA ALA A 183 15.57 13.11 -12.05
C ALA A 183 15.49 12.39 -10.68
N GLY A 184 14.53 12.75 -9.82
CA GLY A 184 14.42 12.16 -8.49
C GLY A 184 15.49 12.65 -7.53
N LEU A 185 16.09 13.80 -7.78
CA LEU A 185 16.97 14.44 -6.81
C LEU A 185 16.12 15.36 -5.93
N PRO A 186 16.20 15.23 -4.60
CA PRO A 186 15.48 16.13 -3.72
C PRO A 186 15.96 17.58 -3.90
N PRO A 187 15.03 18.55 -3.81
CA PRO A 187 15.34 19.97 -3.84
C PRO A 187 16.12 20.42 -2.61
#